data_AF-A0A3D9C9S2-F1
#
_entry.id   AF-A0A3D9C9S2-F1
#
_cell.length_a   1.000
_cell.length_b   1.000
_cell.length_c   1.000
_cell.angle_alpha   90.00
_cell.angle_beta   90.00
_cell.angle_gamma   90.00
#
_symmetry.space_group_name_H-M   'P 1'
#
loop_
_entity.id
_entity.type
_entity.pdbx_description
1 polymer ?
#
loop_
_entity_poly.entity_id
_entity_poly.type
_entity_poly.pdbx_seq_one_letter_code
_entity_poly.pdbx_strand_id
1 'polypeptide(L)'
;MRKQIIYLFFLLFYSLNSCQSISGSNDNIAVLQNRKKVGFINQTSDIKCDSCYALRTVKIDGREFSFRVPVSLNNIDSKNIFQEDYELILDQSAKDLSIKYNSLNTSDSHVFKIKKIKNNVVITGVSKVSSAVNHHKIAKDDYVDYPATSICEKDTHHVLLQSQEINLNSYFINSDKNCFLCPSKYSVQECLEKKKTNTKFNWQ
;
A
#
# COMPACT_ATOMS: atom_id res chain seq x y z
N MET A 1 49.70 -8.86 -13.94
CA MET A 1 48.58 -8.11 -13.32
C MET A 1 47.61 -7.49 -14.34
N ARG A 2 47.36 -8.13 -15.51
CA ARG A 2 46.45 -7.59 -16.55
C ARG A 2 45.12 -8.35 -16.66
N LYS A 3 45.00 -9.53 -16.01
CA LYS A 3 43.81 -10.40 -16.05
C LYS A 3 42.78 -10.12 -14.93
N GLN A 4 43.19 -9.48 -13.83
CA GLN A 4 42.29 -9.13 -12.72
C GLN A 4 41.46 -7.86 -12.98
N ILE A 5 41.93 -6.96 -13.84
CA ILE A 5 41.22 -5.71 -14.17
C ILE A 5 39.96 -5.99 -15.03
N ILE A 6 39.98 -7.06 -15.85
CA ILE A 6 38.86 -7.42 -16.73
C ILE A 6 37.65 -7.95 -15.93
N TYR A 7 37.90 -8.69 -14.84
CA TYR A 7 36.83 -9.21 -13.98
C TYR A 7 36.11 -8.09 -13.20
N LEU A 8 36.82 -7.04 -12.81
CA LEU A 8 36.23 -5.90 -12.09
C LEU A 8 35.29 -5.10 -13.00
N PHE A 9 35.61 -5.00 -14.30
CA PHE A 9 34.75 -4.37 -15.30
C PHE A 9 33.47 -5.18 -15.57
N PHE A 10 33.56 -6.52 -15.60
CA PHE A 10 32.38 -7.38 -15.80
C PHE A 10 31.40 -7.33 -14.62
N LEU A 11 31.88 -7.23 -13.38
CA LEU A 11 31.01 -7.09 -12.19
C LEU A 11 30.29 -5.73 -12.14
N LEU A 12 30.93 -4.66 -12.61
CA LEU A 12 30.31 -3.33 -12.70
C LEU A 12 29.22 -3.23 -13.76
N PHE A 13 29.30 -4.01 -14.85
CA PHE A 13 28.23 -4.05 -15.86
C PHE A 13 27.00 -4.83 -15.40
N TYR A 14 27.16 -5.83 -14.52
CA TYR A 14 26.02 -6.60 -13.98
C TYR A 14 25.25 -5.84 -12.89
N SER A 15 25.89 -4.97 -12.11
CA SER A 15 25.19 -4.15 -11.11
C SER A 15 24.37 -3.02 -11.72
N LEU A 16 24.73 -2.53 -12.92
CA LEU A 16 23.98 -1.47 -13.61
C LEU A 16 22.66 -1.96 -14.26
N ASN A 17 22.53 -3.26 -14.53
CA ASN A 17 21.29 -3.82 -15.12
C ASN A 17 20.23 -4.20 -14.06
N SER A 18 20.56 -4.16 -12.77
CA SER A 18 19.64 -4.52 -11.69
C SER A 18 18.86 -3.33 -11.13
N CYS A 19 19.13 -2.12 -11.61
CA CYS A 19 18.43 -0.89 -11.24
C CYS A 19 17.62 -0.37 -12.44
N GLN A 20 16.89 -1.26 -13.12
CA GLN A 20 15.75 -0.86 -13.93
C GLN A 20 14.53 -1.03 -13.03
N SER A 21 14.25 0.02 -12.26
CA SER A 21 12.86 0.31 -11.90
C SER A 21 12.05 0.25 -13.20
N ILE A 22 10.84 -0.29 -13.11
CA ILE A 22 9.85 -0.31 -14.18
C ILE A 22 9.55 1.16 -14.55
N SER A 23 10.40 1.75 -15.39
CA SER A 23 10.28 3.07 -15.97
C SER A 23 10.17 2.83 -17.46
N GLY A 24 8.92 2.62 -17.89
CA GLY A 24 8.66 2.02 -19.19
C GLY A 24 7.21 2.14 -19.65
N SER A 25 6.56 3.27 -19.37
CA SER A 25 5.64 3.88 -20.34
C SER A 25 5.28 5.30 -19.91
N ASN A 26 5.43 6.25 -20.83
CA ASN A 26 4.68 7.51 -20.84
C ASN A 26 3.19 7.22 -21.12
N ASP A 27 2.60 6.25 -20.41
CA ASP A 27 1.19 5.97 -20.54
C ASP A 27 0.47 7.12 -19.84
N ASN A 28 -0.27 7.89 -20.65
CA ASN A 28 -1.23 8.86 -20.18
C ASN A 28 -2.32 8.11 -19.39
N ILE A 29 -2.05 7.84 -18.11
CA ILE A 29 -2.96 7.13 -17.22
C ILE A 29 -4.13 8.06 -16.94
N ALA A 30 -5.31 7.67 -17.42
CA ALA A 30 -6.50 8.49 -17.30
C ALA A 30 -6.93 8.61 -15.84
N VAL A 31 -7.20 9.86 -15.45
CA VAL A 31 -7.85 10.19 -14.18
C VAL A 31 -9.35 10.23 -14.42
N LEU A 32 -10.11 9.51 -13.59
CA LEU A 32 -11.55 9.38 -13.68
C LEU A 32 -12.24 10.02 -12.47
N GLN A 33 -13.34 10.71 -12.72
CA GLN A 33 -14.29 11.16 -11.68
C GLN A 33 -15.70 10.82 -12.18
N ASN A 34 -16.51 10.16 -11.34
CA ASN A 34 -17.84 9.69 -11.72
C ASN A 34 -17.86 8.88 -13.04
N ARG A 35 -16.85 8.02 -13.24
CA ARG A 35 -16.62 7.22 -14.47
C ARG A 35 -16.33 8.02 -15.74
N LYS A 36 -16.11 9.33 -15.65
CA LYS A 36 -15.72 10.19 -16.78
C LYS A 36 -14.25 10.59 -16.65
N LYS A 37 -13.52 10.63 -17.76
CA LYS A 37 -12.15 11.12 -17.81
C LYS A 37 -12.11 12.62 -17.55
N VAL A 38 -11.29 13.04 -16.60
CA VAL A 38 -11.05 14.46 -16.25
C VAL A 38 -9.62 14.92 -16.52
N GLY A 39 -8.71 13.99 -16.80
CA GLY A 39 -7.33 14.33 -17.14
C GLY A 39 -6.44 13.10 -17.17
N PHE A 40 -5.16 13.33 -16.93
CA PHE A 40 -4.14 12.29 -16.86
C PHE A 40 -3.20 12.54 -15.69
N ILE A 41 -2.65 11.45 -15.14
CA ILE A 41 -1.63 11.52 -14.08
C ILE A 41 -0.41 12.30 -14.58
N ASN A 42 0.21 13.08 -13.70
CA ASN A 42 1.36 13.96 -13.96
C ASN A 42 1.09 15.06 -15.00
N GLN A 43 -0.17 15.34 -15.32
CA GLN A 43 -0.55 16.48 -16.16
C GLN A 43 -1.25 17.57 -15.34
N THR A 44 -1.10 18.81 -15.79
CA THR A 44 -1.76 19.97 -15.19
C THR A 44 -3.26 19.95 -15.43
N SER A 45 -4.04 20.33 -14.42
CA SER A 45 -5.49 20.46 -14.53
C SER A 45 -6.04 21.51 -13.57
N ASP A 46 -7.10 22.20 -14.00
CA ASP A 46 -7.86 23.14 -13.17
C ASP A 46 -9.18 22.52 -12.67
N ILE A 47 -9.41 21.23 -12.94
CA ILE A 47 -10.62 20.53 -12.53
C ILE A 47 -10.52 20.13 -11.06
N LYS A 48 -11.51 20.55 -10.27
CA LYS A 48 -11.64 20.13 -8.87
C LYS A 48 -11.76 18.61 -8.76
N CYS A 49 -10.91 18.02 -7.94
CA CYS A 49 -10.85 16.58 -7.74
C CYS A 49 -11.46 16.16 -6.40
N ASP A 50 -12.76 15.86 -6.39
CA ASP A 50 -13.48 15.55 -5.14
C ASP A 50 -13.42 14.05 -4.76
N SER A 51 -13.20 13.18 -5.74
CA SER A 51 -13.10 11.72 -5.56
C SER A 51 -12.51 11.08 -6.83
N CYS A 52 -11.40 11.64 -7.34
CA CYS A 52 -10.79 11.08 -8.54
C CYS A 52 -10.06 9.79 -8.23
N TYR A 53 -9.93 8.96 -9.26
CA TYR A 53 -9.15 7.74 -9.20
C TYR A 53 -8.53 7.42 -10.55
N ALA A 54 -7.41 6.73 -10.51
CA ALA A 54 -6.85 6.01 -11.65
C ALA A 54 -7.25 4.53 -11.56
N LEU A 55 -7.34 3.85 -12.70
CA LEU A 55 -7.54 2.40 -12.74
C LEU A 55 -6.19 1.71 -12.98
N ARG A 56 -5.86 0.77 -12.08
CA ARG A 56 -4.70 -0.09 -12.20
C ARG A 56 -5.13 -1.53 -12.37
N THR A 57 -4.55 -2.20 -13.36
CA THR A 57 -4.81 -3.63 -13.58
C THR A 57 -3.75 -4.45 -12.86
N VAL A 58 -4.21 -5.35 -11.99
CA VAL A 58 -3.35 -6.32 -11.31
C VAL A 58 -3.69 -7.71 -11.84
N LYS A 59 -2.67 -8.43 -12.30
CA LYS A 59 -2.81 -9.80 -12.81
C LYS A 59 -2.59 -10.81 -11.70
N ILE A 60 -3.60 -11.62 -11.40
CA ILE A 60 -3.56 -12.66 -10.37
C ILE A 60 -3.96 -13.98 -11.01
N ASP A 61 -3.04 -14.95 -11.04
CA ASP A 61 -3.30 -16.28 -11.62
C ASP A 61 -3.85 -16.22 -13.06
N GLY A 62 -3.22 -15.38 -13.90
CA GLY A 62 -3.62 -15.20 -15.29
C GLY A 62 -4.85 -14.32 -15.51
N ARG A 63 -5.55 -13.91 -14.44
CA ARG A 63 -6.76 -13.08 -14.50
C ARG A 63 -6.46 -11.64 -14.18
N GLU A 64 -7.10 -10.72 -14.89
CA GLU A 64 -6.94 -9.28 -14.69
C GLU A 64 -8.04 -8.73 -13.80
N PHE A 65 -7.64 -7.93 -12.81
CA PHE A 65 -8.54 -7.27 -11.87
C PHE A 65 -8.23 -5.79 -11.83
N SER A 66 -9.27 -4.95 -11.90
CA SER A 66 -9.11 -3.49 -11.93
C SER A 66 -9.27 -2.88 -10.54
N PHE A 67 -8.24 -2.23 -10.05
CA PHE A 67 -8.19 -1.56 -8.76
C PHE A 67 -8.26 -0.04 -8.97
N ARG A 68 -9.12 0.63 -8.20
CA ARG A 68 -9.12 2.08 -8.10
C ARG A 68 -8.00 2.51 -7.17
N VAL A 69 -7.14 3.39 -7.67
CA VAL A 69 -6.11 4.08 -6.89
C VAL A 69 -6.58 5.52 -6.71
N PRO A 70 -6.77 6.01 -5.47
CA PRO A 70 -7.12 7.41 -5.22
C PRO A 70 -6.10 8.38 -5.83
N VAL A 71 -6.62 9.49 -6.36
CA VAL A 71 -5.83 10.54 -7.01
C VAL A 71 -6.21 11.87 -6.39
N SER A 72 -5.19 12.65 -6.06
CA SER A 72 -5.33 14.04 -5.60
C SER A 72 -4.78 15.01 -6.65
N LEU A 73 -5.26 16.25 -6.56
CA LEU A 73 -4.73 17.38 -7.32
C LEU A 73 -3.78 18.17 -6.40
N ASN A 74 -2.49 18.03 -6.62
CA ASN A 74 -1.46 18.62 -5.79
C ASN A 74 -0.88 19.87 -6.45
N ASN A 75 -0.53 20.88 -5.65
CA ASN A 75 0.13 22.08 -6.15
C ASN A 75 1.65 21.90 -6.14
N ILE A 76 2.28 21.91 -7.32
CA ILE A 76 3.73 21.80 -7.51
C ILE A 76 4.15 22.92 -8.44
N ASP A 77 5.10 23.76 -7.99
CA ASP A 77 5.61 24.90 -8.77
C ASP A 77 4.51 25.80 -9.34
N SER A 78 3.52 26.14 -8.51
CA SER A 78 2.33 26.94 -8.89
C SER A 78 1.42 26.29 -9.92
N LYS A 79 1.56 24.99 -10.19
CA LYS A 79 0.71 24.21 -11.09
C LYS A 79 -0.03 23.12 -10.33
N ASN A 80 -1.31 22.95 -10.62
CA ASN A 80 -2.11 21.88 -10.07
C ASN A 80 -1.95 20.63 -10.94
N ILE A 81 -1.38 19.55 -10.39
CA ILE A 81 -1.02 18.33 -11.10
C ILE A 81 -1.72 17.14 -10.46
N PHE A 82 -2.32 16.27 -11.27
CA PHE A 82 -2.88 15.01 -10.78
C PHE A 82 -1.77 14.04 -10.38
N GLN A 83 -1.85 13.52 -9.16
CA GLN A 83 -0.92 12.50 -8.65
C GLN A 83 -1.69 11.40 -7.91
N GLU A 84 -1.20 10.17 -8.02
CA GLU A 84 -1.75 9.08 -7.22
C GLU A 84 -1.39 9.27 -5.75
N ASP A 85 -2.32 8.94 -4.86
CA ASP A 85 -2.09 9.02 -3.42
C ASP A 85 -1.40 7.76 -2.88
N TYR A 86 -1.48 6.66 -3.63
CA TYR A 86 -0.98 5.36 -3.22
C TYR A 86 -0.25 4.66 -4.37
N GLU A 87 0.85 4.00 -4.07
CA GLU A 87 1.45 2.98 -4.91
C GLU A 87 0.71 1.65 -4.71
N LEU A 88 0.31 1.00 -5.81
CA LEU A 88 -0.34 -0.31 -5.78
C LEU A 88 0.68 -1.41 -6.08
N ILE A 89 0.92 -2.29 -5.12
CA ILE A 89 1.92 -3.37 -5.20
C ILE A 89 1.22 -4.72 -5.07
N LEU A 90 1.51 -5.63 -6.00
CA LEU A 90 1.23 -7.06 -5.83
C LEU A 90 2.41 -7.70 -5.09
N ASP A 91 2.19 -8.13 -3.85
CA ASP A 91 3.19 -8.84 -3.06
C ASP A 91 2.84 -10.33 -3.03
N GLN A 92 3.68 -11.14 -3.67
CA GLN A 92 3.52 -12.58 -3.79
C GLN A 92 4.71 -13.28 -3.15
N SER A 93 4.48 -13.88 -1.99
CA SER A 93 5.41 -14.81 -1.35
C SER A 93 4.97 -16.25 -1.57
N ALA A 94 5.82 -17.21 -1.24
CA ALA A 94 5.51 -18.64 -1.38
C ALA A 94 4.27 -19.10 -0.58
N LYS A 95 3.86 -18.34 0.45
CA LYS A 95 2.76 -18.69 1.36
C LYS A 95 1.59 -17.72 1.31
N ASP A 96 1.84 -16.45 0.98
CA ASP A 96 0.86 -15.39 1.05
C ASP A 96 0.85 -14.56 -0.24
N LEU A 97 -0.35 -14.28 -0.74
CA LEU A 97 -0.60 -13.32 -1.81
C LEU A 97 -1.33 -12.12 -1.22
N SER A 98 -0.83 -10.92 -1.49
CA SER A 98 -1.47 -9.70 -1.04
C SER A 98 -1.36 -8.57 -2.05
N ILE A 99 -2.30 -7.64 -1.96
CA ILE A 99 -2.27 -6.39 -2.73
C ILE A 99 -2.14 -5.27 -1.71
N LYS A 100 -1.12 -4.43 -1.88
CA LYS A 100 -0.80 -3.34 -0.96
C LYS A 100 -1.03 -2.01 -1.64
N TYR A 101 -1.69 -1.10 -0.93
CA TYR A 101 -1.75 0.32 -1.24
C TYR A 101 -0.85 1.03 -0.24
N ASN A 102 0.34 1.42 -0.67
CA ASN A 102 1.28 2.17 0.15
C ASN A 102 1.10 3.66 -0.13
N SER A 103 0.79 4.44 0.91
CA SER A 103 0.63 5.88 0.76
C SER A 103 1.93 6.50 0.26
N LEU A 104 1.82 7.37 -0.73
CA LEU A 104 2.96 8.16 -1.24
C LEU A 104 3.18 9.43 -0.40
N ASN A 105 2.22 9.78 0.46
CA ASN A 105 2.21 11.04 1.22
C ASN A 105 2.30 10.82 2.74
N THR A 106 2.03 9.60 3.23
CA THR A 106 2.01 9.25 4.65
C THR A 106 2.64 7.87 4.86
N SER A 107 2.79 7.43 6.12
CA SER A 107 3.24 6.08 6.46
C SER A 107 2.11 5.03 6.39
N ASP A 108 0.92 5.40 5.91
CA ASP A 108 -0.22 4.50 5.86
C ASP A 108 -0.02 3.42 4.78
N SER A 109 -0.32 2.18 5.13
CA SER A 109 -0.36 1.06 4.19
C SER A 109 -1.64 0.27 4.39
N HIS A 110 -2.35 0.02 3.30
CA HIS A 110 -3.54 -0.83 3.30
C HIS A 110 -3.23 -2.11 2.55
N VAL A 111 -3.60 -3.25 3.11
CA VAL A 111 -3.28 -4.57 2.55
C VAL A 111 -4.56 -5.39 2.41
N PHE A 112 -4.76 -5.92 1.22
CA PHE A 112 -5.74 -6.96 0.94
C PHE A 112 -5.04 -8.32 0.92
N LYS A 113 -5.38 -9.20 1.86
CA LYS A 113 -4.91 -10.59 1.89
C LYS A 113 -5.76 -11.40 0.92
N ILE A 114 -5.14 -11.90 -0.13
CA ILE A 114 -5.81 -12.61 -1.23
C ILE A 114 -5.56 -14.11 -1.09
N LYS A 115 -6.61 -14.92 -1.27
CA LYS A 115 -6.48 -16.38 -1.40
C LYS A 115 -7.25 -16.89 -2.61
N LYS A 116 -6.75 -17.99 -3.18
CA LYS A 116 -7.49 -18.79 -4.13
C LYS A 116 -8.34 -19.81 -3.39
N ILE A 117 -9.65 -19.78 -3.62
CA ILE A 117 -10.59 -20.75 -3.06
C ILE A 117 -11.36 -21.34 -4.23
N LYS A 118 -11.07 -22.60 -4.57
CA LYS A 118 -11.56 -23.25 -5.80
C LYS A 118 -11.13 -22.43 -7.03
N ASN A 119 -12.10 -22.01 -7.86
CA ASN A 119 -11.88 -21.18 -9.05
C ASN A 119 -12.01 -19.68 -8.78
N ASN A 120 -12.15 -19.25 -7.52
CA ASN A 120 -12.35 -17.85 -7.17
C ASN A 120 -11.10 -17.26 -6.54
N VAL A 121 -10.87 -15.98 -6.83
CA VAL A 121 -9.91 -15.14 -6.11
C VAL A 121 -10.70 -14.38 -5.04
N VAL A 122 -10.27 -14.47 -3.79
CA VAL A 122 -11.05 -13.99 -2.64
C VAL A 122 -10.18 -13.08 -1.78
N ILE A 123 -10.67 -11.89 -1.46
CA ILE A 123 -10.14 -11.09 -0.36
C ILE A 123 -10.59 -11.78 0.93
N THR A 124 -9.63 -12.32 1.67
CA THR A 124 -9.87 -13.06 2.92
C THR A 124 -9.61 -12.24 4.18
N GLY A 125 -8.90 -11.13 4.03
CA GLY A 125 -8.65 -10.20 5.11
C GLY A 125 -8.20 -8.86 4.57
N VAL A 126 -8.47 -7.81 5.33
CA VAL A 126 -7.97 -6.47 5.06
C VAL A 126 -7.25 -5.96 6.28
N SER A 127 -6.14 -5.25 6.08
CA SER A 127 -5.41 -4.63 7.18
C SER A 127 -4.94 -3.24 6.84
N LYS A 128 -5.03 -2.32 7.80
CA LYS A 128 -4.46 -0.98 7.72
C LYS A 128 -3.32 -0.88 8.72
N VAL A 129 -2.17 -0.41 8.27
CA VAL A 129 -1.02 -0.04 9.09
C VAL A 129 -0.87 1.46 8.99
N SER A 130 -0.67 2.14 10.11
CA SER A 130 -0.49 3.60 10.16
C SER A 130 0.37 3.99 11.36
N SER A 131 1.03 5.14 11.29
CA SER A 131 1.71 5.70 12.46
C SER A 131 0.68 6.19 13.50
N ALA A 132 1.00 6.00 14.77
CA ALA A 132 0.17 6.42 15.90
C ALA A 132 1.04 6.80 17.11
N VAL A 133 0.38 7.29 18.15
CA VAL A 133 0.99 7.53 19.47
C VAL A 133 0.25 6.70 20.49
N ASN A 134 0.99 5.98 21.32
CA ASN A 134 0.44 5.29 22.48
C ASN A 134 0.60 6.16 23.73
N HIS A 135 -0.52 6.62 24.28
CA HIS A 135 -0.56 7.42 25.50
C HIS A 135 -0.57 6.50 26.72
N HIS A 136 0.60 6.22 27.28
CA HIS A 136 0.74 5.31 28.41
C HIS A 136 0.59 6.06 29.74
N LYS A 137 -0.44 5.74 30.51
CA LYS A 137 -0.69 6.34 31.82
C LYS A 137 0.39 5.94 32.83
N ILE A 138 0.98 6.92 33.53
CA ILE A 138 1.96 6.69 34.61
C ILE A 138 1.33 6.97 35.97
N ALA A 139 0.54 8.05 36.09
CA ALA A 139 -0.21 8.38 37.30
C ALA A 139 -1.59 8.94 36.96
N LYS A 140 -2.37 9.32 37.98
CA LYS A 140 -3.63 10.03 37.75
C LYS A 140 -3.30 11.37 37.08
N ASP A 141 -3.82 11.55 35.87
CA ASP A 141 -3.61 12.72 35.01
C ASP A 141 -2.18 12.91 34.47
N ASP A 142 -1.33 11.86 34.54
CA ASP A 142 0.04 11.86 34.00
C ASP A 142 0.24 10.72 32.99
N TYR A 143 0.78 11.05 31.82
CA TYR A 143 0.91 10.16 30.67
C TYR A 143 2.26 10.39 29.98
N VAL A 144 2.82 9.33 29.42
CA VAL A 144 3.97 9.39 28.51
C VAL A 144 3.58 8.85 27.16
N ASP A 145 4.04 9.56 26.13
CA ASP A 145 3.77 9.27 24.74
C ASP A 145 4.89 8.42 24.15
N TYR A 146 4.52 7.26 23.64
CA TYR A 146 5.44 6.39 22.91
C TYR A 146 5.06 6.34 21.44
N PRO A 147 6.03 6.42 20.50
CA PRO A 147 5.77 6.21 19.09
C PRO A 147 5.26 4.79 18.88
N ALA A 148 4.14 4.69 18.15
CA ALA A 148 3.47 3.43 17.92
C ALA A 148 3.13 3.24 16.44
N THR A 149 2.98 1.99 16.07
CA THR A 149 2.36 1.54 14.83
C THR A 149 0.96 1.04 15.19
N SER A 150 -0.07 1.66 14.61
CA SER A 150 -1.45 1.16 14.69
C SER A 150 -1.68 0.16 13.57
N ILE A 151 -2.13 -1.04 13.95
CA ILE A 151 -2.44 -2.13 13.02
C ILE A 151 -3.89 -2.52 13.24
N CYS A 152 -4.72 -2.30 12.23
CA CYS A 152 -6.11 -2.70 12.18
C CYS A 152 -6.27 -3.88 11.25
N GLU A 153 -6.91 -4.96 11.69
CA GLU A 153 -7.15 -6.14 10.83
C GLU A 153 -8.62 -6.55 10.88
N LYS A 154 -9.16 -6.94 9.74
CA LYS A 154 -10.52 -7.47 9.65
C LYS A 154 -10.54 -8.64 8.69
N ASP A 155 -11.03 -9.78 9.16
CA ASP A 155 -11.33 -10.91 8.30
C ASP A 155 -12.53 -10.58 7.41
N THR A 156 -12.47 -11.00 6.16
CA THR A 156 -13.54 -10.81 5.19
C THR A 156 -13.60 -12.00 4.25
N HIS A 157 -14.65 -12.09 3.45
CA HIS A 157 -14.79 -13.15 2.46
C HIS A 157 -15.46 -12.59 1.21
N HIS A 158 -14.70 -11.76 0.49
CA HIS A 158 -15.20 -11.10 -0.71
C HIS A 158 -14.59 -11.72 -1.96
N VAL A 159 -15.44 -12.30 -2.82
CA VAL A 159 -15.02 -12.86 -4.10
C VAL A 159 -14.77 -11.73 -5.09
N LEU A 160 -13.57 -11.68 -5.65
CA LEU A 160 -13.21 -10.73 -6.69
C LEU A 160 -13.77 -11.18 -8.05
N LEU A 161 -14.47 -10.25 -8.70
CA LEU A 161 -15.00 -10.41 -10.05
C LEU A 161 -14.22 -9.51 -11.01
N GLN A 162 -13.82 -10.03 -12.17
CA GLN A 162 -13.04 -9.26 -13.17
C GLN A 162 -13.80 -8.06 -13.73
N SER A 163 -15.13 -8.12 -13.75
CA SER A 163 -16.00 -7.04 -14.23
C SER A 163 -16.20 -5.91 -13.22
N GLN A 164 -15.64 -6.02 -12.01
CA GLN A 164 -15.81 -5.04 -10.94
C GLN A 164 -14.52 -4.27 -10.69
N GLU A 165 -14.68 -2.95 -10.51
CA GLU A 165 -13.59 -2.09 -10.04
C GLU A 165 -13.51 -2.19 -8.51
N ILE A 166 -12.36 -2.65 -8.01
CA ILE A 166 -12.12 -2.76 -6.57
C ILE A 166 -11.77 -1.36 -6.03
N ASN A 167 -12.60 -0.87 -5.10
CA ASN A 167 -12.36 0.42 -4.43
C ASN A 167 -11.81 0.20 -3.02
N LEU A 168 -10.64 0.77 -2.72
CA LEU A 168 -9.99 0.71 -1.41
C LEU A 168 -10.96 1.00 -0.25
N ASN A 169 -11.65 2.13 -0.32
CA ASN A 169 -12.50 2.65 0.76
C ASN A 169 -13.76 1.79 1.00
N SER A 170 -14.12 0.88 0.08
CA SER A 170 -15.27 -0.01 0.26
C SER A 170 -15.01 -1.15 1.24
N TYR A 171 -13.75 -1.44 1.57
CA TYR A 171 -13.39 -2.58 2.42
C TYR A 171 -12.87 -2.16 3.80
N PHE A 172 -12.34 -0.94 3.92
CA PHE A 172 -11.84 -0.38 5.16
C PHE A 172 -12.93 0.46 5.82
N ILE A 173 -13.56 -0.08 6.87
CA ILE A 173 -14.38 0.70 7.80
C ILE A 173 -13.44 1.10 8.94
N ASN A 174 -13.19 2.40 9.12
CA ASN A 174 -12.43 2.94 10.25
C ASN A 174 -13.19 2.63 11.55
N SER A 175 -12.97 1.45 12.11
CA SER A 175 -13.45 1.08 13.44
C SER A 175 -12.27 0.61 14.26
N ASP A 176 -11.96 1.39 15.29
CA ASP A 176 -10.85 1.12 16.22
C ASP A 176 -10.97 -0.22 16.94
N LYS A 177 -12.15 -0.86 16.90
CA LYS A 177 -12.44 -2.12 17.58
C LYS A 177 -11.54 -3.28 17.17
N ASN A 178 -10.99 -3.26 15.95
CA ASN A 178 -10.09 -4.30 15.47
C ASN A 178 -8.64 -3.84 15.33
N CYS A 179 -8.31 -2.71 15.95
CA CYS A 179 -6.99 -2.12 15.93
C CYS A 179 -6.22 -2.44 17.21
N PHE A 180 -4.91 -2.52 17.11
CA PHE A 180 -4.01 -2.57 18.26
C PHE A 180 -2.79 -1.73 17.98
N LEU A 181 -2.21 -1.19 19.06
CA LEU A 181 -0.97 -0.44 18.99
C LEU A 181 0.21 -1.38 19.27
N CYS A 182 1.29 -1.19 18.52
CA CYS A 182 2.56 -1.85 18.69
C CYS A 182 3.68 -0.80 18.77
N PRO A 183 4.70 -0.94 19.63
CA PRO A 183 5.83 -0.01 19.63
C PRO A 183 6.52 0.04 18.26
N SER A 184 6.86 1.24 17.78
CA SER A 184 7.44 1.42 16.43
C SER A 184 8.80 0.74 16.21
N LYS A 185 9.46 0.28 17.28
CA LYS A 185 10.71 -0.50 17.18
C LYS A 185 10.52 -1.92 16.63
N TYR A 186 9.30 -2.46 16.69
CA TYR A 186 8.99 -3.78 16.14
C TYR A 186 8.50 -3.64 14.70
N SER A 187 8.87 -4.60 13.85
CA SER A 187 8.28 -4.73 12.52
C SER A 187 6.80 -5.13 12.60
N VAL A 188 6.03 -4.83 11.55
CA VAL A 188 4.62 -5.22 11.45
C VAL A 188 4.45 -6.73 11.64
N GLN A 189 5.34 -7.55 11.07
CA GLN A 189 5.28 -9.00 11.21
C GLN A 189 5.48 -9.44 12.66
N GLU A 190 6.48 -8.92 13.36
CA GLU A 190 6.72 -9.22 14.78
C GLU A 190 5.53 -8.80 15.64
N CYS A 191 4.92 -7.65 15.36
CA CYS A 191 3.72 -7.20 16.05
C CYS A 191 2.55 -8.19 15.90
N LEU A 192 2.33 -8.70 14.68
CA LEU A 192 1.29 -9.69 14.39
C LEU A 192 1.55 -11.03 15.08
N GLU A 193 2.80 -11.50 15.11
CA GLU A 193 3.20 -12.72 15.79
C GLU A 193 3.03 -12.62 17.32
N LYS A 194 3.43 -11.48 17.92
CA LYS A 194 3.22 -11.21 19.34
C LYS A 194 1.74 -11.12 19.70
N LYS A 195 0.92 -10.48 18.85
CA LYS A 195 -0.54 -10.45 19.03
C LYS A 195 -1.16 -11.85 19.01
N LYS A 196 -0.77 -12.70 18.05
CA LYS A 196 -1.25 -14.09 17.95
C LYS A 196 -0.95 -14.92 19.21
N THR A 197 0.21 -14.68 19.82
CA THR A 197 0.64 -15.37 21.04
C THR A 197 0.24 -14.65 22.33
N ASN A 198 -0.50 -13.54 22.23
CA ASN A 198 -0.87 -12.67 23.36
C ASN A 198 0.34 -12.22 24.22
N THR A 199 1.49 -12.03 23.57
CA THR A 199 2.72 -11.60 24.23
C THR A 199 2.70 -10.09 24.45
N LYS A 200 3.01 -9.63 25.67
CA LYS A 200 3.07 -8.19 25.98
C LYS A 200 4.20 -7.49 25.22
N PHE A 201 3.94 -6.27 24.75
CA PHE A 201 4.95 -5.42 24.15
C PHE A 201 5.79 -4.73 25.22
N ASN A 202 7.09 -4.60 24.97
CA ASN A 202 7.92 -3.68 25.71
C ASN A 202 7.85 -2.30 25.04
N TRP A 203 7.23 -1.33 25.73
CA TRP A 203 7.02 0.03 25.24
C TRP A 203 8.21 0.97 25.48
N GLN A 204 9.15 0.58 26.33
CA GLN A 204 10.40 1.31 26.59
C GLN A 204 11.48 0.96 25.58
#